data_AF-A0A3D3EW74-F1
#
_entry.id   AF-A0A3D3EW74-F1
#
_cell.length_a   1.000
_cell.length_b   1.000
_cell.length_c   1.000
_cell.angle_alpha   90.00
_cell.angle_beta   90.00
_cell.angle_gamma   90.00
#
_symmetry.space_group_name_H-M   'P 1'
#
loop_
_entity.id
_entity.type
_entity.pdbx_description
1 polymer ?
#
loop_
_entity_poly.entity_id
_entity_poly.type
_entity_poly.pdbx_seq_one_letter_code
_entity_poly.pdbx_strand_id
1 'polypeptide(L)'
;MKKIAFIIFIASILLCSCSRKEDSDYLEFPKTKWGMSMEETLNAYGITEKNTSYYDEGSTFIIDGYELFGEKTSKIIFNFIDLKNGKPILCAVRAIYPDNADMNQVLKKMQKAYGRTIPVVHIYSLFQTLGDELPEREYTESEHLKLWANKSIIQFIPEKERENFRDRWKNYQPGLKDENWDAFSQNAKMVTVVWTDDGSPSNEKNILDFNAFNLVVYNEIKSQLSDQ
;
A
#
# COMPACT_ATOMS: atom_id res chain seq x y z
N MET A 1 29.32 -48.47 -30.49
CA MET A 1 29.73 -47.62 -29.35
C MET A 1 28.91 -46.34 -29.38
N LYS A 2 27.98 -46.17 -28.44
CA LYS A 2 27.14 -44.96 -28.29
C LYS A 2 28.01 -43.80 -27.80
N LYS A 3 27.95 -42.63 -28.44
CA LYS A 3 28.47 -41.37 -27.87
C LYS A 3 27.30 -40.43 -27.66
N ILE A 4 27.13 -40.05 -26.40
CA ILE A 4 26.01 -39.31 -25.83
C ILE A 4 26.20 -37.82 -26.11
N ALA A 5 25.18 -37.17 -26.66
CA ALA A 5 25.12 -35.73 -26.80
C ALA A 5 24.79 -35.10 -25.44
N PHE A 6 25.62 -34.14 -24.99
CA PHE A 6 25.41 -33.39 -23.76
C PHE A 6 24.45 -32.23 -24.07
N ILE A 7 23.19 -32.36 -23.66
CA ILE A 7 22.22 -31.26 -23.69
C ILE A 7 22.34 -30.53 -22.36
N ILE A 8 22.80 -29.28 -22.39
CA ILE A 8 22.79 -28.39 -21.23
C ILE A 8 21.34 -27.94 -21.01
N PHE A 9 20.66 -28.59 -20.07
CA PHE A 9 19.34 -28.19 -19.60
C PHE A 9 19.53 -27.01 -18.64
N ILE A 10 19.31 -25.78 -19.12
CA ILE A 10 19.21 -24.60 -18.25
C ILE A 10 17.91 -24.76 -17.48
N ALA A 11 18.00 -25.31 -16.29
CA ALA A 11 16.90 -25.33 -15.34
C ALA A 11 16.61 -23.88 -14.95
N SER A 12 15.54 -23.31 -15.52
CA SER A 12 14.94 -22.08 -15.03
C SER A 12 14.55 -22.32 -13.58
N ILE A 13 15.35 -21.79 -12.65
CA ILE A 13 15.05 -21.82 -11.23
C ILE A 13 13.83 -20.92 -11.04
N LEU A 14 12.65 -21.51 -11.14
CA LEU A 14 11.42 -20.99 -10.57
C LEU A 14 11.69 -20.85 -9.08
N LEU A 15 12.12 -19.67 -8.65
CA LEU A 15 12.17 -19.27 -7.25
C LEU A 15 10.72 -19.14 -6.75
N CYS A 16 10.01 -20.26 -6.64
CA CYS A 16 8.96 -20.42 -5.65
C CYS A 16 9.64 -20.43 -4.28
N SER A 17 10.05 -19.24 -3.82
CA SER A 17 10.29 -19.02 -2.41
C SER A 17 8.94 -19.12 -1.70
N CYS A 18 8.55 -20.35 -1.36
CA CYS A 18 7.61 -20.60 -0.28
C CYS A 18 8.36 -20.39 1.03
N SER A 19 8.76 -19.15 1.31
CA SER A 19 8.93 -18.74 2.71
C SER A 19 7.54 -18.78 3.32
N ARG A 20 7.37 -19.53 4.42
CA ARG A 20 6.22 -19.37 5.31
C ARG A 20 6.08 -17.88 5.57
N LYS A 21 4.97 -17.28 5.13
CA LYS A 21 4.64 -15.90 5.47
C LYS A 21 4.62 -15.86 7.00
N GLU A 22 5.49 -15.05 7.61
CA GLU A 22 5.06 -14.37 8.82
C GLU A 22 3.75 -13.68 8.41
N ASP A 23 2.62 -14.15 8.93
CA ASP A 23 1.33 -13.54 8.64
C ASP A 23 1.40 -12.11 9.18
N SER A 24 1.72 -11.15 8.30
CA SER A 24 1.49 -9.75 8.58
C SER A 24 -0.02 -9.60 8.71
N ASP A 25 -0.49 -9.05 9.82
CA ASP A 25 -1.88 -8.62 10.00
C ASP A 25 -2.28 -7.51 9.00
N TYR A 26 -1.32 -7.03 8.19
CA TYR A 26 -1.47 -5.93 7.25
C TYR A 26 -1.47 -6.39 5.80
N LEU A 27 -2.17 -5.63 4.96
CA LEU A 27 -2.23 -5.82 3.51
C LEU A 27 -0.93 -5.31 2.88
N GLU A 28 0.13 -6.12 2.91
CA GLU A 28 1.44 -5.76 2.34
C GLU A 28 1.42 -5.78 0.80
N PHE A 29 2.08 -4.81 0.17
CA PHE A 29 2.40 -4.90 -1.25
C PHE A 29 3.47 -5.97 -1.51
N PRO A 30 3.45 -6.70 -2.64
CA PRO A 30 4.42 -7.77 -2.89
C PRO A 30 5.88 -7.31 -2.71
N LYS A 31 6.69 -8.15 -2.08
CA LYS A 31 8.13 -7.94 -1.76
C LYS A 31 8.44 -6.81 -0.77
N THR A 32 7.48 -6.02 -0.33
CA THR A 32 7.73 -4.89 0.58
C THR A 32 7.12 -5.12 1.96
N LYS A 33 7.53 -4.30 2.93
CA LYS A 33 6.81 -4.08 4.19
C LYS A 33 6.57 -2.58 4.35
N TRP A 34 5.42 -2.19 4.92
CA TRP A 34 5.17 -0.79 5.27
C TRP A 34 6.23 -0.25 6.23
N GLY A 35 6.67 1.00 6.01
CA GLY A 35 7.74 1.60 6.80
C GLY A 35 9.16 1.35 6.29
N MET A 36 9.35 0.56 5.22
CA MET A 36 10.65 0.42 4.56
C MET A 36 11.15 1.76 4.03
N SER A 37 12.46 1.99 4.10
CA SER A 37 13.14 3.09 3.41
C SER A 37 13.12 2.89 1.89
N MET A 38 13.46 3.96 1.15
CA MET A 38 13.53 3.92 -0.31
C MET A 38 14.59 2.93 -0.81
N GLU A 39 15.76 2.88 -0.15
CA GLU A 39 16.83 1.91 -0.44
C GLU A 39 16.38 0.47 -0.20
N GLU A 40 15.76 0.18 0.94
CA GLU A 40 15.24 -1.15 1.25
C GLU A 40 14.20 -1.60 0.22
N THR A 41 13.35 -0.67 -0.23
CA THR A 41 12.32 -0.95 -1.24
C THR A 41 12.95 -1.25 -2.60
N LEU A 42 13.95 -0.49 -3.05
CA LEU A 42 14.68 -0.77 -4.29
C LEU A 42 15.40 -2.13 -4.23
N ASN A 43 16.05 -2.41 -3.10
CA ASN A 43 16.76 -3.68 -2.86
C ASN A 43 15.80 -4.88 -2.89
N ALA A 44 14.58 -4.75 -2.36
CA ALA A 44 13.57 -5.81 -2.41
C ALA A 44 13.18 -6.19 -3.85
N TYR A 45 13.32 -5.26 -4.80
CA TYR A 45 13.09 -5.49 -6.22
C TYR A 45 14.36 -5.85 -7.01
N GLY A 46 15.53 -5.84 -6.36
CA GLY A 46 16.81 -6.10 -7.02
C GLY A 46 17.19 -5.02 -8.03
N ILE A 47 16.77 -3.78 -7.78
CA ILE A 47 16.98 -2.64 -8.68
C ILE A 47 17.71 -1.50 -7.95
N THR A 48 18.16 -0.52 -8.72
CA THR A 48 18.71 0.74 -8.24
C THR A 48 17.90 1.90 -8.79
N GLU A 49 18.19 3.12 -8.33
CA GLU A 49 17.64 4.37 -8.89
C GLU A 49 17.72 4.40 -10.43
N LYS A 50 18.82 3.92 -11.02
CA LYS A 50 19.04 3.91 -12.48
C LYS A 50 18.06 3.05 -13.27
N ASN A 51 17.34 2.15 -12.59
CA ASN A 51 16.34 1.28 -13.20
C ASN A 51 14.92 1.87 -13.11
N THR A 52 14.75 3.02 -12.46
CA THR A 52 13.47 3.69 -12.30
C THR A 52 13.20 4.62 -13.49
N SER A 53 11.92 4.77 -13.86
CA SER A 53 11.50 5.73 -14.89
C SER A 53 11.34 7.15 -14.31
N TYR A 54 11.21 7.24 -13.00
CA TYR A 54 11.22 8.47 -12.22
C TYR A 54 11.75 8.18 -10.83
N TYR A 55 12.55 9.10 -10.30
CA TYR A 55 13.07 9.07 -8.95
C TYR A 55 13.10 10.49 -8.40
N ASP A 56 12.45 10.67 -7.26
CA ASP A 56 12.52 11.88 -6.46
C ASP A 56 12.92 11.48 -5.04
N GLU A 57 14.15 11.85 -4.69
CA GLU A 57 14.70 11.58 -3.37
C GLU A 57 13.78 12.22 -2.33
N GLY A 58 13.30 11.41 -1.39
CA GLY A 58 12.43 11.91 -0.33
C GLY A 58 10.96 11.58 -0.51
N SER A 59 10.49 11.31 -1.73
CA SER A 59 9.04 11.25 -2.00
C SER A 59 8.59 10.05 -2.80
N THR A 60 9.24 9.70 -3.91
CA THR A 60 8.64 8.76 -4.88
C THR A 60 9.67 8.14 -5.80
N PHE A 61 9.45 6.88 -6.19
CA PHE A 61 10.04 6.35 -7.42
C PHE A 61 9.04 5.51 -8.21
N ILE A 62 9.30 5.34 -9.50
CA ILE A 62 8.45 4.61 -10.44
C ILE A 62 9.24 3.52 -11.15
N ILE A 63 8.67 2.32 -11.24
CA ILE A 63 9.18 1.24 -12.08
C ILE A 63 8.17 0.88 -13.16
N ASP A 64 8.65 0.60 -14.37
CA ASP A 64 7.80 0.30 -15.52
C ASP A 64 7.82 -1.20 -15.85
N GLY A 65 6.73 -1.71 -16.41
CA GLY A 65 6.72 -3.03 -17.04
C GLY A 65 6.93 -4.22 -16.09
N TYR A 66 6.68 -4.06 -14.78
CA TYR A 66 6.84 -5.12 -13.81
C TYR A 66 5.66 -6.13 -13.85
N GLU A 67 5.93 -7.42 -13.65
CA GLU A 67 4.87 -8.43 -13.58
C GLU A 67 4.26 -8.45 -12.17
N LEU A 68 2.97 -8.13 -12.07
CA LEU A 68 2.24 -8.03 -10.81
C LEU A 68 0.89 -8.71 -10.93
N PHE A 69 0.63 -9.70 -10.08
CA PHE A 69 -0.62 -10.47 -10.09
C PHE A 69 -0.95 -11.12 -11.45
N GLY A 70 0.08 -11.51 -12.20
CA GLY A 70 -0.03 -12.24 -13.47
C GLY A 70 -0.15 -11.35 -14.71
N GLU A 71 -0.26 -10.04 -14.55
CA GLU A 71 -0.28 -9.08 -15.66
C GLU A 71 0.94 -8.14 -15.58
N LYS A 72 1.36 -7.62 -16.73
CA LYS A 72 2.43 -6.63 -16.81
C LYS A 72 1.87 -5.24 -16.53
N THR A 73 2.40 -4.53 -15.53
CA THR A 73 1.99 -3.15 -15.22
C THR A 73 2.55 -2.17 -16.24
N SER A 74 1.81 -1.11 -16.57
CA SER A 74 2.38 0.06 -17.24
C SER A 74 3.43 0.72 -16.33
N LYS A 75 3.05 0.96 -15.07
CA LYS A 75 3.95 1.50 -14.04
C LYS A 75 3.51 1.10 -12.63
N ILE A 76 4.46 1.07 -11.70
CA ILE A 76 4.22 0.98 -10.27
C ILE A 76 4.90 2.17 -9.61
N ILE A 77 4.12 2.96 -8.87
CA ILE A 77 4.53 4.17 -8.17
C ILE A 77 4.63 3.85 -6.69
N PHE A 78 5.82 3.98 -6.12
CA PHE A 78 6.07 3.82 -4.69
C PHE A 78 6.16 5.21 -4.07
N ASN A 79 5.31 5.48 -3.07
CA ASN A 79 5.23 6.77 -2.40
C ASN A 79 5.74 6.64 -0.96
N PHE A 80 6.57 7.60 -0.58
CA PHE A 80 7.24 7.70 0.69
C PHE A 80 6.82 8.98 1.39
N ILE A 81 6.81 8.93 2.72
CA ILE A 81 6.49 10.08 3.55
C ILE A 81 7.51 10.23 4.66
N ASP A 82 7.94 11.46 4.90
CA ASP A 82 8.80 11.81 6.01
C ASP A 82 7.96 12.30 7.19
N LEU A 83 7.83 11.44 8.20
CA LEU A 83 7.13 11.76 9.46
C LEU A 83 8.09 12.26 10.56
N LYS A 84 9.40 12.12 10.35
CA LYS A 84 10.46 12.18 11.37
C LYS A 84 11.60 13.15 11.03
N ASN A 85 11.33 14.17 10.21
CA ASN A 85 12.30 15.20 9.82
C ASN A 85 13.63 14.61 9.31
N GLY A 86 13.58 13.71 8.34
CA GLY A 86 14.74 13.36 7.52
C GLY A 86 14.83 11.90 7.07
N LYS A 87 13.81 11.06 7.30
CA LYS A 87 13.81 9.66 6.85
C LYS A 87 12.45 9.24 6.27
N PRO A 88 12.24 9.44 4.96
CA PRO A 88 11.05 9.00 4.28
C PRO A 88 10.89 7.48 4.31
N ILE A 89 9.66 7.04 4.55
CA ILE A 89 9.30 5.62 4.65
C ILE A 89 8.10 5.29 3.76
N LEU A 90 8.07 4.07 3.24
CA LEU A 90 7.04 3.58 2.32
C LEU A 90 5.67 3.60 2.99
N CYS A 91 4.72 4.34 2.41
CA CYS A 91 3.37 4.49 2.95
C CYS A 91 2.25 4.22 1.94
N ALA A 92 2.54 4.23 0.64
CA ALA A 92 1.54 3.90 -0.37
C ALA A 92 2.18 3.36 -1.66
N VAL A 93 1.47 2.50 -2.37
CA VAL A 93 1.88 1.97 -3.67
C VAL A 93 0.69 1.99 -4.63
N ARG A 94 0.88 2.56 -5.82
CA ARG A 94 -0.10 2.53 -6.92
C ARG A 94 0.46 1.72 -8.07
N ALA A 95 -0.23 0.67 -8.48
CA ALA A 95 0.06 -0.05 -9.71
C ALA A 95 -0.99 0.31 -10.78
N ILE A 96 -0.52 0.63 -11.98
CA ILE A 96 -1.36 0.96 -13.13
C ILE A 96 -1.07 -0.06 -14.22
N TYR A 97 -2.10 -0.71 -14.71
CA TYR A 97 -2.03 -1.69 -15.79
C TYR A 97 -2.42 -1.07 -17.14
N PRO A 98 -1.93 -1.60 -18.27
CA PRO A 98 -2.35 -1.13 -19.59
C PRO A 98 -3.82 -1.46 -19.86
N ASP A 99 -4.43 -0.76 -20.81
CA ASP A 99 -5.84 -0.91 -21.20
C ASP A 99 -6.25 -2.33 -21.57
N ASN A 100 -5.31 -3.12 -22.08
CA ASN A 100 -5.52 -4.48 -22.54
C ASN A 100 -5.18 -5.55 -21.50
N ALA A 101 -4.83 -5.16 -20.27
CA ALA A 101 -4.55 -6.11 -19.20
C ALA A 101 -5.81 -6.89 -18.80
N ASP A 102 -5.65 -8.17 -18.45
CA ASP A 102 -6.74 -8.97 -17.88
C ASP A 102 -6.94 -8.61 -16.40
N MET A 103 -7.75 -7.58 -16.15
CA MET A 103 -8.04 -7.13 -14.79
C MET A 103 -8.84 -8.18 -13.98
N ASN A 104 -9.58 -9.08 -14.62
CA ASN A 104 -10.23 -10.20 -13.93
C ASN A 104 -9.20 -11.19 -13.38
N GLN A 105 -8.12 -11.45 -14.13
CA GLN A 105 -6.99 -12.23 -13.64
C GLN A 105 -6.31 -11.55 -12.44
N VAL A 106 -6.07 -10.23 -12.53
CA VAL A 106 -5.52 -9.45 -11.41
C VAL A 106 -6.41 -9.58 -10.18
N LEU A 107 -7.72 -9.37 -10.31
CA LEU A 107 -8.69 -9.49 -9.22
C LEU A 107 -8.67 -10.89 -8.58
N LYS A 108 -8.67 -11.95 -9.39
CA LYS A 108 -8.62 -13.34 -8.89
C LYS A 108 -7.36 -13.61 -8.07
N LYS A 109 -6.21 -13.07 -8.50
CA LYS A 109 -4.93 -13.21 -7.79
C LYS A 109 -4.90 -12.37 -6.52
N MET A 110 -5.50 -11.17 -6.54
CA MET A 110 -5.72 -10.33 -5.37
C MET A 110 -6.55 -11.05 -4.30
N GLN A 111 -7.71 -11.59 -4.68
CA GLN A 111 -8.57 -12.36 -3.76
C GLN A 111 -7.86 -13.57 -3.16
N LYS A 112 -7.02 -14.26 -3.95
CA LYS A 112 -6.18 -15.35 -3.45
C LYS A 112 -5.13 -14.86 -2.45
N ALA A 113 -4.57 -13.68 -2.66
CA ALA A 113 -3.49 -13.14 -1.84
C ALA A 113 -3.99 -12.50 -0.53
N TYR A 114 -5.13 -11.81 -0.57
CA TYR A 114 -5.62 -10.93 0.49
C TYR A 114 -6.99 -11.34 1.05
N GLY A 115 -7.62 -12.38 0.49
CA GLY A 115 -8.90 -12.89 0.95
C GLY A 115 -10.09 -12.09 0.43
N ARG A 116 -11.16 -12.08 1.23
CA ARG A 116 -12.45 -11.48 0.85
C ARG A 116 -12.37 -9.96 0.86
N THR A 117 -13.11 -9.35 -0.06
CA THR A 117 -13.36 -7.91 -0.09
C THR A 117 -14.27 -7.49 1.06
N ILE A 118 -14.34 -6.18 1.29
CA ILE A 118 -15.24 -5.54 2.25
C ILE A 118 -16.17 -4.56 1.53
N PRO A 119 -17.37 -4.29 2.07
CA PRO A 119 -18.38 -3.54 1.34
C PRO A 119 -18.07 -2.04 1.25
N VAL A 120 -17.38 -1.46 2.24
CA VAL A 120 -17.14 -0.01 2.34
C VAL A 120 -15.76 0.29 2.93
N VAL A 121 -15.10 1.33 2.41
CA VAL A 121 -13.94 1.97 3.05
C VAL A 121 -14.10 3.49 3.08
N HIS A 122 -13.58 4.10 4.14
CA HIS A 122 -13.46 5.55 4.28
C HIS A 122 -11.98 5.92 4.14
N ILE A 123 -11.66 6.74 3.13
CA ILE A 123 -10.30 7.20 2.85
C ILE A 123 -10.22 8.69 3.17
N TYR A 124 -9.21 9.06 3.94
CA TYR A 124 -8.95 10.41 4.38
C TYR A 124 -7.74 10.96 3.61
N SER A 125 -7.96 11.98 2.79
CA SER A 125 -6.90 12.56 1.95
C SER A 125 -5.88 13.34 2.78
N LEU A 126 -4.61 13.32 2.39
CA LEU A 126 -3.60 14.25 2.90
C LEU A 126 -3.63 15.59 2.16
N PHE A 127 -4.07 15.57 0.90
CA PHE A 127 -4.18 16.77 0.08
C PHE A 127 -5.54 17.41 0.37
N GLN A 128 -5.51 18.52 1.10
CA GLN A 128 -6.69 19.34 1.34
C GLN A 128 -7.08 20.05 0.04
N THR A 129 -8.34 19.91 -0.34
CA THR A 129 -9.00 20.81 -1.28
C THR A 129 -9.67 21.91 -0.46
N LEU A 130 -8.96 23.02 -0.23
CA LEU A 130 -9.50 24.29 0.26
C LEU A 130 -10.49 24.19 1.46
N GLY A 131 -9.98 24.10 2.70
CA GLY A 131 -10.79 24.21 3.92
C GLY A 131 -10.19 23.53 5.15
N ASP A 132 -10.69 23.88 6.35
CA ASP A 132 -10.28 23.29 7.63
C ASP A 132 -11.01 21.97 7.96
N GLU A 133 -11.67 21.36 6.97
CA GLU A 133 -12.46 20.14 7.13
C GLU A 133 -11.60 18.88 6.92
N LEU A 134 -11.97 17.79 7.60
CA LEU A 134 -11.36 16.48 7.42
C LEU A 134 -11.79 15.90 6.07
N PRO A 135 -10.87 15.72 5.09
CA PRO A 135 -11.25 15.38 3.72
C PRO A 135 -11.53 13.86 3.58
N GLU A 136 -12.73 13.46 3.99
CA GLU A 136 -13.22 12.09 3.91
C GLU A 136 -13.84 11.78 2.54
N ARG A 137 -13.58 10.58 2.04
CA ARG A 137 -14.31 9.98 0.92
C ARG A 137 -14.70 8.55 1.25
N GLU A 138 -15.98 8.24 1.05
CA GLU A 138 -16.50 6.89 1.16
C GLU A 138 -16.45 6.20 -0.21
N TYR A 139 -16.04 4.93 -0.20
CA TYR A 139 -16.04 4.06 -1.36
C TYR A 139 -16.87 2.83 -1.02
N THR A 140 -17.85 2.52 -1.88
CA THR A 140 -18.69 1.32 -1.76
C THR A 140 -18.32 0.32 -2.85
N GLU A 141 -18.15 -0.94 -2.48
CA GLU A 141 -17.83 -2.03 -3.41
C GLU A 141 -18.87 -2.12 -4.54
N SER A 142 -18.39 -2.36 -5.76
CA SER A 142 -19.24 -2.56 -6.95
C SER A 142 -18.68 -3.70 -7.81
N GLU A 143 -19.24 -3.92 -8.99
CA GLU A 143 -18.65 -4.83 -9.99
C GLU A 143 -17.23 -4.40 -10.38
N HIS A 144 -17.05 -3.09 -10.59
CA HIS A 144 -15.82 -2.46 -11.08
C HIS A 144 -14.92 -1.86 -9.99
N LEU A 145 -15.29 -2.01 -8.72
CA LEU A 145 -14.55 -1.49 -7.59
C LEU A 145 -14.52 -2.51 -6.46
N LYS A 146 -13.32 -2.97 -6.12
CA LYS A 146 -13.10 -4.00 -5.09
C LYS A 146 -12.20 -3.44 -3.99
N LEU A 147 -12.60 -3.70 -2.76
CA LEU A 147 -12.04 -3.06 -1.58
C LEU A 147 -11.54 -4.11 -0.61
N TRP A 148 -10.33 -3.93 -0.08
CA TRP A 148 -9.83 -4.64 1.09
C TRP A 148 -9.40 -3.61 2.11
N ALA A 149 -9.56 -3.95 3.38
CA ALA A 149 -8.91 -3.21 4.45
C ALA A 149 -8.71 -4.12 5.65
N ASN A 150 -7.82 -3.70 6.54
CA ASN A 150 -7.66 -4.34 7.83
C ASN A 150 -8.52 -3.63 8.91
N LYS A 151 -8.14 -3.80 10.19
CA LYS A 151 -8.86 -3.23 11.33
C LYS A 151 -8.77 -1.68 11.35
N SER A 152 -9.74 -1.05 12.00
CA SER A 152 -9.74 0.41 12.16
C SER A 152 -8.67 0.87 13.15
N ILE A 153 -8.32 2.16 13.07
CA ILE A 153 -7.29 2.77 13.91
C ILE A 153 -7.55 2.49 15.40
N ILE A 154 -8.78 2.73 15.87
CA ILE A 154 -9.14 2.59 17.29
C ILE A 154 -8.98 1.15 17.81
N GLN A 155 -9.07 0.15 16.93
CA GLN A 155 -8.93 -1.26 17.29
C GLN A 155 -7.47 -1.67 17.55
N PHE A 156 -6.49 -0.87 17.12
CA PHE A 156 -5.07 -1.10 17.41
C PHE A 156 -4.57 -0.30 18.62
N ILE A 157 -5.24 0.80 18.97
CA ILE A 157 -4.81 1.67 20.06
C ILE A 157 -5.25 1.10 21.42
N PRO A 158 -4.32 0.82 22.36
CA PRO A 158 -4.67 0.43 23.71
C PRO A 158 -5.54 1.48 24.40
N GLU A 159 -6.54 1.05 25.17
CA GLU A 159 -7.48 1.99 25.81
C GLU A 159 -6.80 3.08 26.65
N LYS A 160 -5.76 2.69 27.40
CA LYS A 160 -4.94 3.60 28.22
C LYS A 160 -4.13 4.63 27.42
N GLU A 161 -3.97 4.44 26.11
CA GLU A 161 -3.16 5.29 25.22
C GLU A 161 -4.03 6.12 24.25
N ARG A 162 -5.36 5.95 24.26
CA ARG A 162 -6.27 6.60 23.30
C ARG A 162 -6.14 8.12 23.25
N GLU A 163 -6.04 8.77 24.40
CA GLU A 163 -5.87 10.23 24.47
C GLU A 163 -4.53 10.67 23.84
N ASN A 164 -3.44 9.98 24.15
CA ASN A 164 -2.12 10.27 23.58
C ASN A 164 -2.11 10.10 22.05
N PHE A 165 -2.74 9.05 21.53
CA PHE A 165 -2.86 8.87 20.09
C PHE A 165 -3.72 9.96 19.46
N ARG A 166 -4.90 10.27 20.02
CA ARG A 166 -5.76 11.36 19.53
C ARG A 166 -4.97 12.67 19.41
N ASP A 167 -4.25 13.04 20.46
CA ASP A 167 -3.57 14.33 20.51
C ASP A 167 -2.43 14.45 19.51
N ARG A 168 -1.68 13.37 19.28
CA ARG A 168 -0.57 13.36 18.34
C ARG A 168 -1.00 13.18 16.88
N TRP A 169 -2.07 12.42 16.62
CA TRP A 169 -2.53 12.14 15.25
C TRP A 169 -2.96 13.41 14.50
N LYS A 170 -3.46 14.42 15.22
CA LYS A 170 -3.83 15.74 14.67
C LYS A 170 -2.66 16.43 13.94
N ASN A 171 -1.42 16.12 14.29
CA ASN A 171 -0.24 16.67 13.61
C ASN A 171 0.01 16.04 12.22
N TYR A 172 -0.60 14.89 11.95
CA TYR A 172 -0.36 14.10 10.73
C TYR A 172 -1.55 14.09 9.78
N GLN A 173 -2.78 14.19 10.28
CA GLN A 173 -4.00 14.16 9.47
C GLN A 173 -4.60 15.57 9.35
N PRO A 174 -4.49 16.22 8.18
CA PRO A 174 -5.11 17.53 7.95
C PRO A 174 -6.63 17.48 8.18
N GLY A 175 -7.16 18.51 8.85
CA GLY A 175 -8.58 18.63 9.19
C GLY A 175 -9.06 17.77 10.37
N LEU A 176 -8.18 16.94 10.96
CA LEU A 176 -8.52 16.17 12.16
C LEU A 176 -8.56 17.08 13.39
N LYS A 177 -9.67 16.99 14.14
CA LYS A 177 -9.99 17.76 15.34
C LYS A 177 -10.52 16.81 16.42
N ASP A 178 -10.61 17.29 17.65
CA ASP A 178 -11.16 16.46 18.73
C ASP A 178 -12.62 16.07 18.46
N GLU A 179 -13.39 16.97 17.83
CA GLU A 179 -14.81 16.73 17.50
C GLU A 179 -15.03 15.59 16.50
N ASN A 180 -14.07 15.31 15.62
CA ASN A 180 -14.21 14.29 14.57
C ASN A 180 -13.29 13.07 14.78
N TRP A 181 -12.52 13.02 15.88
CA TRP A 181 -11.62 11.92 16.21
C TRP A 181 -12.33 10.56 16.31
N ASP A 182 -13.47 10.50 16.99
CA ASP A 182 -14.16 9.23 17.21
C ASP A 182 -14.64 8.62 15.89
N ALA A 183 -15.24 9.43 15.03
CA ALA A 183 -15.65 9.00 13.69
C ALA A 183 -14.44 8.58 12.85
N PHE A 184 -13.40 9.41 12.80
CA PHE A 184 -12.16 9.11 12.08
C PHE A 184 -11.53 7.79 12.55
N SER A 185 -11.29 7.63 13.85
CA SER A 185 -10.57 6.47 14.39
C SER A 185 -11.37 5.17 14.29
N GLN A 186 -12.70 5.24 14.25
CA GLN A 186 -13.58 4.09 14.01
C GLN A 186 -13.66 3.69 12.53
N ASN A 187 -13.69 4.67 11.63
CA ASN A 187 -13.90 4.44 10.19
C ASN A 187 -12.58 4.19 9.44
N ALA A 188 -11.56 4.99 9.70
CA ALA A 188 -10.26 4.90 9.06
C ALA A 188 -9.59 3.56 9.37
N LYS A 189 -9.05 2.94 8.33
CA LYS A 189 -8.35 1.65 8.40
C LYS A 189 -6.85 1.87 8.43
N MET A 190 -6.11 0.97 9.07
CA MET A 190 -4.65 1.07 9.10
C MET A 190 -4.03 0.90 7.70
N VAL A 191 -4.58 -0.02 6.91
CA VAL A 191 -4.23 -0.24 5.50
C VAL A 191 -5.50 -0.48 4.68
N THR A 192 -5.63 0.22 3.55
CA THR A 192 -6.69 0.02 2.55
C THR A 192 -6.10 -0.37 1.21
N VAL A 193 -6.82 -1.20 0.47
CA VAL A 193 -6.50 -1.55 -0.91
C VAL A 193 -7.72 -1.35 -1.79
N VAL A 194 -7.55 -0.63 -2.88
CA VAL A 194 -8.60 -0.34 -3.87
C VAL A 194 -8.17 -0.91 -5.21
N TRP A 195 -9.00 -1.76 -5.79
CA TRP A 195 -8.86 -2.24 -7.16
C TRP A 195 -10.01 -1.67 -8.00
N THR A 196 -9.70 -1.17 -9.20
CA THR A 196 -10.71 -0.71 -10.18
C THR A 196 -10.26 -1.02 -11.61
N ASP A 197 -11.20 -1.39 -12.47
CA ASP A 197 -11.00 -1.65 -13.90
C ASP A 197 -11.71 -0.64 -14.81
N ASP A 198 -12.66 0.15 -14.31
CA ASP A 198 -13.40 1.16 -15.08
C ASP A 198 -12.93 2.60 -14.84
N GLY A 199 -12.08 2.79 -13.82
CA GLY A 199 -11.53 4.08 -13.43
C GLY A 199 -12.45 4.90 -12.54
N SER A 200 -13.56 4.34 -12.06
CA SER A 200 -14.35 4.98 -11.01
C SER A 200 -13.80 4.63 -9.62
N PRO A 201 -13.55 5.60 -8.73
CA PRO A 201 -13.71 7.06 -8.89
C PRO A 201 -12.38 7.80 -9.14
N SER A 202 -11.30 7.10 -9.54
CA SER A 202 -9.96 7.67 -9.77
C SER A 202 -9.82 8.48 -11.06
N ASN A 203 -10.78 8.40 -11.99
CA ASN A 203 -10.69 8.79 -13.40
C ASN A 203 -9.55 8.12 -14.18
N GLU A 204 -8.89 7.12 -13.59
CA GLU A 204 -7.84 6.31 -14.19
C GLU A 204 -8.21 4.83 -14.00
N LYS A 205 -8.38 4.13 -15.11
CA LYS A 205 -8.78 2.72 -15.14
C LYS A 205 -7.61 1.77 -14.90
N ASN A 206 -7.94 0.52 -14.59
CA ASN A 206 -6.98 -0.56 -14.42
C ASN A 206 -5.93 -0.25 -13.34
N ILE A 207 -6.41 0.11 -12.14
CA ILE A 207 -5.59 0.53 -11.00
C ILE A 207 -5.69 -0.45 -9.84
N LEU A 208 -4.58 -0.55 -9.13
CA LEU A 208 -4.50 -1.13 -7.80
C LEU A 208 -3.75 -0.17 -6.87
N ASP A 209 -4.46 0.36 -5.87
CA ASP A 209 -3.96 1.33 -4.90
C ASP A 209 -3.88 0.73 -3.50
N PHE A 210 -2.68 0.67 -2.93
CA PHE A 210 -2.43 0.33 -1.53
C PHE A 210 -2.08 1.60 -0.76
N ASN A 211 -2.73 1.82 0.38
CA ASN A 211 -2.47 2.95 1.26
C ASN A 211 -2.36 2.49 2.71
N ALA A 212 -1.20 2.72 3.31
CA ALA A 212 -0.84 2.39 4.68
C ALA A 212 -0.42 3.62 5.50
N PHE A 213 -0.85 4.83 5.09
CA PHE A 213 -0.51 6.07 5.79
C PHE A 213 -0.86 6.00 7.28
N ASN A 214 -2.06 5.52 7.62
CA ASN A 214 -2.49 5.41 9.01
C ASN A 214 -1.61 4.43 9.82
N LEU A 215 -1.17 3.34 9.21
CA LEU A 215 -0.26 2.40 9.85
C LEU A 215 1.10 3.04 10.16
N VAL A 216 1.68 3.79 9.23
CA VAL A 216 2.98 4.43 9.46
C VAL A 216 2.89 5.55 10.50
N VAL A 217 1.79 6.29 10.55
CA VAL A 217 1.52 7.28 11.62
C VAL A 217 1.34 6.59 12.98
N TYR A 218 0.59 5.49 13.03
CA TYR A 218 0.44 4.71 14.26
C TYR A 218 1.80 4.25 14.82
N ASN A 219 2.65 3.68 13.95
CA ASN A 219 3.98 3.22 14.34
C ASN A 219 4.86 4.38 14.80
N GLU A 220 4.74 5.54 14.16
CA GLU A 220 5.46 6.74 14.54
C GLU A 220 5.07 7.23 15.94
N ILE A 221 3.77 7.41 16.19
CA ILE A 221 3.26 7.84 17.49
C ILE A 221 3.65 6.81 18.57
N LYS A 222 3.53 5.51 18.27
CA LYS A 222 3.92 4.45 19.19
C LYS A 222 5.39 4.50 19.57
N SER A 223 6.28 4.78 18.60
CA SER A 223 7.71 5.00 18.85
C SER A 223 7.92 6.17 19.81
N GLN A 224 7.29 7.32 19.54
CA GLN A 224 7.42 8.51 20.38
C GLN A 224 6.92 8.31 21.81
N LEU A 225 5.89 7.48 22.01
CA LEU A 225 5.37 7.14 23.35
C LEU A 225 6.25 6.14 24.08
N SER A 226 7.02 5.32 23.37
CA SER A 226 7.95 4.36 23.95
C SER A 226 9.28 5.01 24.39
N ASP A 227 9.61 6.16 23.79
CA ASP A 227 10.81 6.94 24.08
C ASP A 227 10.62 7.94 25.25
N GLN A 228 9.45 7.94 25.92
CA GLN A 228 9.10 8.77 27.08
C GLN A 228 9.20 7.99 28.39
#